data_AF-A0A6B2LKG2-F1
#
_entry.id   AF-A0A6B2LKG2-F1
#
_cell.length_a   1.000
_cell.length_b   1.000
_cell.length_c   1.000
_cell.angle_alpha   90.00
_cell.angle_beta   90.00
_cell.angle_gamma   90.00
#
_symmetry.space_group_name_H-M   'P 1'
#
loop_
_entity.id
_entity.type
_entity.pdbx_description
1 polymer ?
#
loop_
_entity_poly.entity_id
_entity_poly.type
_entity_poly.pdbx_seq_one_letter_code
_entity_poly.pdbx_strand_id
1 'polypeptide(L)'
;MLQFTDKRFIPQHDLTIGVEFGSRTINIDSNQVKLQIWDTAGQEKFRSITRSYYRGAAGALLVYDITRRETFEHLSTWLEDCLKYSNGNIVITVIGNKCDLEGNRQVTREEGEEFARKYNLLFLETSAKTAENVDEAFIHTAKDIYGKQERGELDLSSAKQ
;
A
#
# COMPACT_ATOMS: atom_id res chain seq x y z
N MET A 1 -5.23 6.68 1.04
CA MET A 1 -4.27 7.78 1.21
C MET A 1 -4.84 8.92 2.06
N LEU A 2 -5.91 9.61 1.61
CA LEU A 2 -6.50 10.77 2.32
C LEU A 2 -6.82 10.55 3.80
N GLN A 3 -7.33 9.37 4.16
CA GLN A 3 -7.62 9.07 5.56
C GLN A 3 -6.36 9.05 6.43
N PHE A 4 -5.22 8.62 5.88
CA PHE A 4 -3.95 8.62 6.59
C PHE A 4 -3.32 10.03 6.65
N THR A 5 -3.34 10.79 5.56
CA THR A 5 -2.67 12.10 5.52
C THR A 5 -3.49 13.19 6.18
N ASP A 6 -4.81 13.19 5.96
CA ASP A 6 -5.68 14.33 6.28
C ASP A 6 -6.77 13.99 7.30
N LYS A 7 -6.88 12.73 7.72
CA LYS A 7 -7.98 12.23 8.57
C LYS A 7 -9.36 12.51 7.96
N ARG A 8 -9.45 12.42 6.63
CA ARG A 8 -10.67 12.66 5.85
C ARG A 8 -11.06 11.45 5.01
N PHE A 9 -12.37 11.19 4.97
CA PHE A 9 -13.00 10.23 4.07
C PHE A 9 -13.95 10.96 3.11
N ILE A 10 -13.85 10.66 1.82
CA ILE A 10 -14.74 11.18 0.78
C ILE A 10 -15.54 9.99 0.22
N PRO A 11 -16.86 9.90 0.47
CA PRO A 11 -17.68 8.77 0.04
C PRO A 11 -17.68 8.54 -1.48
N GLN A 12 -17.61 9.62 -2.25
CA GLN A 12 -17.56 9.62 -3.70
C GLN A 12 -16.22 10.23 -4.12
N HIS A 13 -15.17 9.43 -4.00
CA HIS A 13 -13.84 9.81 -4.46
C HIS A 13 -13.78 9.65 -5.98
N ASP A 14 -13.52 10.73 -6.69
CA ASP A 14 -13.28 10.66 -8.13
C ASP A 14 -12.09 9.74 -8.42
N LEU A 15 -12.15 9.02 -9.53
CA LEU A 15 -11.06 8.14 -9.91
C LEU A 15 -9.77 8.96 -10.05
N THR A 16 -8.70 8.55 -9.36
CA THR A 16 -7.38 9.18 -9.50
C THR A 16 -6.96 9.12 -10.98
N ILE A 17 -6.74 10.28 -11.59
CA ILE A 17 -6.20 10.41 -12.95
C ILE A 17 -4.70 10.70 -12.82
N GLY A 18 -3.87 9.70 -13.11
CA GLY A 18 -2.42 9.82 -12.92
C GLY A 18 -1.99 9.46 -11.50
N VAL A 19 -1.34 10.38 -10.80
CA VAL A 19 -0.77 10.18 -9.45
C VAL A 19 -0.96 11.41 -8.57
N GLU A 20 -1.31 11.20 -7.31
CA GLU A 20 -1.39 12.23 -6.27
C GLU A 20 -0.27 12.08 -5.23
N PHE A 21 0.15 13.21 -4.65
CA PHE A 21 1.21 13.27 -3.64
C PHE A 21 0.66 13.60 -2.26
N GLY A 22 1.20 12.93 -1.24
CA GLY A 22 1.02 13.35 0.15
C GLY A 22 2.25 13.04 0.97
N SER A 23 2.33 13.68 2.14
CA SER A 23 3.38 13.35 3.10
C SER A 23 2.87 13.46 4.52
N ARG A 24 3.38 12.57 5.38
CA ARG A 24 3.11 12.59 6.82
C ARG A 24 4.36 12.16 7.56
N THR A 25 4.74 12.93 8.58
CA THR A 25 5.81 12.54 9.51
C THR A 25 5.24 11.64 10.59
N ILE A 26 5.88 10.51 10.84
CA ILE A 26 5.57 9.56 11.90
C ILE A 26 6.80 9.33 12.78
N ASN A 27 6.60 8.79 13.98
CA ASN A 27 7.69 8.37 14.86
C ASN A 27 7.86 6.84 14.77
N ILE A 28 9.07 6.38 14.45
CA ILE A 28 9.48 4.97 14.49
C ILE A 28 10.69 4.88 15.42
N ASP A 29 10.57 4.12 16.50
CA ASP A 29 11.65 3.88 17.47
C ASP A 29 12.38 5.15 17.93
N SER A 30 11.60 6.20 18.25
CA SER A 30 12.06 7.56 18.63
C SER A 30 12.67 8.40 17.51
N ASN A 31 12.76 7.88 16.28
CA ASN A 31 13.18 8.62 15.10
C ASN A 31 11.96 9.20 14.36
N GLN A 32 12.07 10.47 13.94
CA GLN A 32 11.08 11.08 13.05
C GLN A 32 11.35 10.66 11.62
N VAL A 33 10.40 9.95 11.03
CA VAL A 33 10.45 9.48 9.64
C VAL A 33 9.38 10.20 8.84
N LYS A 34 9.80 10.92 7.79
CA LYS A 34 8.87 11.56 6.85
C LYS A 34 8.49 10.58 5.75
N LEU A 35 7.23 10.15 5.74
CA LEU A 35 6.69 9.35 4.64
C LEU A 35 6.30 10.25 3.48
N GLN A 36 6.79 9.90 2.29
CA GLN A 36 6.34 10.45 1.02
C GLN A 36 5.49 9.37 0.34
N ILE A 37 4.24 9.71 0.05
CA ILE A 37 3.24 8.75 -0.41
C ILE A 37 2.74 9.20 -1.77
N TRP A 38 2.79 8.27 -2.72
CA TRP A 38 2.25 8.43 -4.07
C TRP A 38 0.99 7.58 -4.18
N ASP A 39 -0.17 8.22 -4.34
CA ASP A 39 -1.42 7.53 -4.64
C ASP A 39 -1.56 7.42 -6.15
N THR A 40 -1.53 6.19 -6.67
CA THR A 40 -1.52 5.93 -8.11
C THR A 40 -2.88 5.48 -8.58
N ALA A 41 -3.25 5.82 -9.81
CA ALA A 41 -4.46 5.29 -10.44
C ALA A 41 -4.47 3.75 -10.46
N GLY A 42 -5.46 3.14 -9.80
CA GLY A 42 -5.63 1.69 -9.72
C GLY A 42 -6.31 1.06 -10.94
N GLN A 43 -6.59 1.83 -12.00
CA GLN A 43 -7.19 1.31 -13.23
C GLN A 43 -6.09 0.83 -14.18
N GLU A 44 -6.30 -0.33 -14.79
CA GLU A 44 -5.33 -0.96 -15.69
C GLU A 44 -4.90 -0.08 -16.87
N LYS A 45 -5.81 0.76 -17.39
CA LYS A 45 -5.51 1.71 -18.48
C LYS A 45 -4.42 2.74 -18.12
N PHE A 46 -4.15 2.95 -16.84
CA PHE A 46 -3.10 3.84 -16.33
C PHE A 46 -1.88 3.08 -15.78
N ARG A 47 -1.83 1.75 -15.93
CA ARG A 47 -0.76 0.89 -15.39
C ARG A 47 0.64 1.28 -15.88
N SER A 48 0.76 1.84 -17.09
CA SER A 48 2.04 2.38 -17.59
C SER A 48 2.55 3.56 -16.76
N ILE A 49 1.65 4.41 -16.24
CA ILE A 49 1.97 5.52 -15.35
C ILE A 49 2.43 4.97 -14.00
N THR A 50 1.68 4.03 -13.41
CA THR A 50 2.01 3.43 -12.11
C THR A 50 3.42 2.81 -12.08
N ARG A 51 3.83 2.17 -13.18
CA ARG A 51 5.16 1.53 -13.28
C ARG A 51 6.34 2.47 -13.07
N SER A 52 6.24 3.74 -13.46
CA SER A 52 7.36 4.67 -13.26
C SER A 52 7.58 5.03 -11.78
N TYR A 53 6.57 4.84 -10.92
CA TYR A 53 6.62 5.14 -9.49
C TYR A 53 7.13 3.98 -8.64
N TYR A 54 7.24 2.76 -9.19
CA TYR A 54 7.89 1.65 -8.50
C TYR A 54 9.41 1.82 -8.43
N ARG A 55 9.99 2.53 -9.41
CA ARG A 55 11.43 2.82 -9.41
C ARG A 55 11.76 3.79 -8.28
N GLY A 56 12.56 3.34 -7.32
CA GLY A 56 12.95 4.14 -6.16
C GLY A 56 11.94 4.11 -4.99
N ALA A 57 10.83 3.38 -5.13
CA ALA A 57 9.93 3.15 -4.01
C ALA A 57 10.55 2.19 -2.99
N ALA A 58 10.51 2.58 -1.72
CA ALA A 58 10.97 1.76 -0.60
C ALA A 58 9.93 0.70 -0.19
N GLY A 59 8.65 1.01 -0.37
CA GLY A 59 7.56 0.07 -0.14
C GLY A 59 6.32 0.38 -0.95
N ALA A 60 5.38 -0.57 -0.96
CA ALA A 60 4.11 -0.49 -1.64
C ALA A 60 2.99 -1.09 -0.77
N LEU A 61 1.83 -0.45 -0.78
CA LEU A 61 0.59 -1.01 -0.27
C LEU A 61 -0.24 -1.52 -1.46
N LEU A 62 -0.45 -2.82 -1.55
CA LEU A 62 -1.31 -3.43 -2.56
C LEU A 62 -2.72 -3.57 -1.99
N VAL A 63 -3.62 -2.70 -2.44
CA VAL A 63 -4.96 -2.57 -1.87
C VAL A 63 -5.99 -3.20 -2.79
N TYR A 64 -6.84 -4.07 -2.24
CA TYR A 64 -8.05 -4.55 -2.91
C TYR A 64 -9.30 -4.19 -2.08
N ASP A 65 -10.47 -4.35 -2.68
CA ASP A 65 -11.76 -4.10 -2.06
C ASP A 65 -12.41 -5.44 -1.69
N ILE A 66 -12.66 -5.67 -0.39
CA ILE A 66 -13.20 -6.96 0.07
C ILE A 66 -14.59 -7.28 -0.51
N THR A 67 -15.31 -6.27 -0.99
CA THR A 67 -16.65 -6.44 -1.59
C THR A 67 -16.59 -6.60 -3.12
N ARG A 68 -15.39 -6.68 -3.73
CA ARG A 68 -15.21 -6.81 -5.18
C ARG A 68 -14.10 -7.81 -5.51
N ARG A 69 -14.50 -9.05 -5.78
CA ARG A 69 -13.61 -10.19 -6.08
C ARG A 69 -12.57 -9.88 -7.16
N GLU A 70 -12.98 -9.24 -8.25
CA GLU A 70 -12.10 -8.87 -9.38
C GLU A 70 -10.86 -8.08 -8.93
N THR A 71 -11.00 -7.19 -7.94
CA THR A 71 -9.86 -6.39 -7.44
C THR A 71 -8.82 -7.23 -6.69
N PHE A 72 -9.24 -8.32 -6.06
CA PHE A 72 -8.35 -9.28 -5.42
C PHE A 72 -7.62 -10.14 -6.46
N GLU A 73 -8.33 -10.58 -7.51
CA GLU A 73 -7.75 -11.40 -8.58
C GLU A 73 -6.62 -10.66 -9.32
N HIS A 74 -6.71 -9.34 -9.43
CA HIS A 74 -5.67 -8.49 -10.02
C HIS A 74 -4.43 -8.31 -9.12
N LEU A 75 -4.46 -8.69 -7.83
CA LEU A 75 -3.32 -8.51 -6.93
C LEU A 75 -2.05 -9.21 -7.42
N SER A 76 -2.18 -10.42 -7.96
CA SER A 76 -1.03 -11.19 -8.49
C SER A 76 -0.29 -10.37 -9.55
N THR A 77 -1.06 -9.75 -10.44
CA THR A 77 -0.58 -8.94 -11.55
C THR A 77 0.06 -7.63 -11.09
N TRP A 78 -0.50 -6.98 -10.06
CA TRP A 78 0.11 -5.80 -9.44
C TRP A 78 1.38 -6.13 -8.67
N LEU A 79 1.41 -7.27 -7.97
CA LEU A 79 2.57 -7.77 -7.26
C LEU A 79 3.72 -8.07 -8.23
N GLU A 80 3.45 -8.75 -9.34
CA GLU A 80 4.43 -9.01 -10.40
C GLU A 80 5.04 -7.71 -10.94
N ASP A 81 4.21 -6.69 -11.21
CA ASP A 81 4.70 -5.39 -11.64
C ASP A 81 5.57 -4.72 -10.56
N CYS A 82 5.13 -4.71 -9.29
CA CYS A 82 5.92 -4.17 -8.18
C CYS A 82 7.30 -4.83 -8.10
N LEU A 83 7.35 -6.17 -8.15
CA LEU A 83 8.60 -6.92 -8.07
C LEU A 83 9.49 -6.71 -9.30
N LYS A 84 8.89 -6.59 -10.49
CA LYS A 84 9.63 -6.41 -11.76
C LYS A 84 10.24 -5.02 -11.91
N TYR A 85 9.54 -3.99 -11.47
CA TYR A 85 9.93 -2.58 -11.71
C TYR A 85 10.54 -1.90 -10.47
N SER A 86 10.53 -2.57 -9.32
CA SER A 86 11.33 -2.15 -8.15
C SER A 86 12.77 -2.67 -8.25
N ASN A 87 13.66 -2.09 -7.45
CA ASN A 87 15.07 -2.52 -7.36
C ASN A 87 15.26 -3.80 -6.51
N GLY A 88 14.25 -4.68 -6.44
CA GLY A 88 14.31 -5.98 -5.73
C GLY A 88 14.14 -5.92 -4.20
N ASN A 89 14.32 -4.76 -3.56
CA ASN A 89 14.26 -4.63 -2.09
C ASN A 89 13.03 -3.90 -1.55
N ILE A 90 11.96 -3.82 -2.34
CA ILE A 90 10.71 -3.17 -1.92
C ILE A 90 10.01 -3.96 -0.79
N VAL A 91 9.48 -3.25 0.21
CA VAL A 91 8.58 -3.83 1.22
C VAL A 91 7.15 -3.76 0.73
N ILE A 92 6.44 -4.89 0.68
CA ILE A 92 5.06 -4.94 0.18
C ILE A 92 4.13 -5.41 1.30
N THR A 93 3.01 -4.70 1.46
CA THR A 93 1.92 -5.09 2.36
C THR A 93 0.62 -5.18 1.58
N VAL A 94 -0.11 -6.28 1.74
CA VAL A 94 -1.42 -6.50 1.13
C VAL A 94 -2.51 -5.97 2.05
N ILE A 95 -3.44 -5.20 1.49
CA ILE A 95 -4.50 -4.54 2.24
C ILE A 95 -5.88 -4.92 1.68
N GLY A 96 -6.69 -5.60 2.49
CA GLY A 96 -8.12 -5.77 2.23
C GLY A 96 -8.89 -4.57 2.75
N ASN A 97 -9.27 -3.62 1.89
CA ASN A 97 -9.97 -2.41 2.30
C ASN A 97 -11.49 -2.59 2.28
N LYS A 98 -12.19 -1.70 3.01
CA LYS A 98 -13.64 -1.67 3.23
C LYS A 98 -14.16 -2.79 4.13
N CYS A 99 -13.39 -3.18 5.16
CA CYS A 99 -13.84 -4.15 6.16
C CYS A 99 -15.11 -3.72 6.92
N ASP A 100 -15.47 -2.42 6.89
CA ASP A 100 -16.75 -1.93 7.40
C ASP A 100 -17.98 -2.45 6.64
N LEU A 101 -17.79 -3.03 5.45
CA LEU A 101 -18.83 -3.60 4.59
C LEU A 101 -18.89 -5.13 4.65
N GLU A 102 -18.71 -5.70 5.84
CA GLU A 102 -18.67 -7.15 6.07
C GLU A 102 -19.86 -7.92 5.46
N GLY A 103 -21.06 -7.34 5.51
CA GLY A 103 -22.27 -7.96 4.93
C GLY A 103 -22.24 -8.12 3.40
N ASN A 104 -21.30 -7.46 2.72
CA ASN A 104 -21.14 -7.49 1.26
C ASN A 104 -19.81 -8.16 0.85
N ARG A 105 -19.13 -8.84 1.78
CA ARG A 105 -17.83 -9.47 1.55
C ARG A 105 -17.91 -10.53 0.44
N GLN A 106 -16.97 -10.46 -0.49
CA GLN A 106 -16.76 -11.42 -1.58
C GLN A 106 -15.39 -12.12 -1.51
N VAL A 107 -14.49 -11.61 -0.68
CA VAL A 107 -13.15 -12.18 -0.45
C VAL A 107 -12.99 -12.37 1.05
N THR A 108 -12.74 -13.60 1.48
CA THR A 108 -12.59 -13.87 2.92
C THR A 108 -11.25 -13.35 3.44
N ARG A 109 -11.17 -13.18 4.75
CA ARG A 109 -9.92 -12.79 5.40
C ARG A 109 -8.85 -13.85 5.17
N GLU A 110 -9.23 -15.13 5.22
CA GLU A 110 -8.35 -16.28 5.01
C GLU A 110 -7.75 -16.27 3.59
N GLU A 111 -8.53 -15.92 2.56
CA GLU A 111 -8.02 -15.79 1.19
C GLU A 111 -6.94 -14.71 1.08
N GLY A 112 -7.15 -13.56 1.73
CA GLY A 112 -6.17 -12.47 1.80
C GLY A 112 -4.90 -12.88 2.55
N GLU A 113 -5.05 -13.55 3.69
CA GLU A 113 -3.93 -14.06 4.49
C GLU A 113 -3.15 -15.16 3.76
N GLU A 114 -3.82 -16.08 3.07
CA GLU A 114 -3.20 -17.13 2.25
C GLU A 114 -2.40 -16.54 1.09
N PHE A 115 -2.98 -15.55 0.38
CA PHE A 115 -2.28 -14.84 -0.67
C PHE A 115 -1.00 -14.19 -0.14
N ALA A 116 -1.08 -13.42 0.94
CA ALA A 116 0.08 -12.74 1.51
C ALA A 116 1.14 -13.74 2.00
N ARG A 117 0.72 -14.82 2.67
CA ARG A 117 1.60 -15.89 3.17
C ARG A 117 2.37 -16.58 2.04
N LYS A 118 1.72 -16.84 0.89
CA LYS A 118 2.35 -17.44 -0.29
C LYS A 118 3.56 -16.65 -0.77
N TYR A 119 3.52 -15.32 -0.64
CA TYR A 119 4.58 -14.42 -1.07
C TYR A 119 5.41 -13.84 0.09
N ASN A 120 5.20 -14.35 1.33
CA ASN A 120 5.84 -13.85 2.55
C ASN A 120 5.65 -12.33 2.75
N LEU A 121 4.43 -11.86 2.54
CA LEU A 121 4.02 -10.46 2.68
C LEU A 121 3.18 -10.26 3.96
N LEU A 122 3.19 -9.04 4.48
CA LEU A 122 2.27 -8.64 5.54
C LEU A 122 0.86 -8.46 4.98
N PHE A 123 -0.16 -8.79 5.77
CA PHE A 123 -1.58 -8.59 5.44
C PHE A 123 -2.30 -7.84 6.55
N LEU A 124 -3.13 -6.86 6.18
CA LEU A 124 -4.10 -6.22 7.08
C LEU A 124 -5.43 -5.99 6.37
N GLU A 125 -6.52 -6.02 7.12
CA GLU A 125 -7.79 -5.45 6.67
C GLU A 125 -7.95 -4.04 7.22
N THR A 126 -8.49 -3.14 6.40
CA THR A 126 -8.64 -1.71 6.75
C THR A 126 -9.99 -1.17 6.35
N SER A 127 -10.40 -0.07 6.98
CA SER A 127 -11.49 0.75 6.48
C SER A 127 -11.08 2.22 6.46
N ALA A 128 -10.97 2.76 5.25
CA ALA A 128 -10.81 4.19 5.07
C ALA A 128 -12.00 5.02 5.65
N LYS A 129 -13.19 4.41 5.76
CA LYS A 129 -14.40 5.07 6.25
C LYS A 129 -14.41 5.19 7.77
N THR A 130 -14.04 4.12 8.48
CA THR A 130 -14.03 4.09 9.95
C THR A 130 -12.66 4.42 10.54
N ALA A 131 -11.64 4.61 9.69
CA ALA A 131 -10.22 4.73 10.05
C ALA A 131 -9.57 3.45 10.57
N GLU A 132 -10.28 2.32 10.60
CA GLU A 132 -9.79 1.07 11.14
C GLU A 132 -8.54 0.58 10.41
N ASN A 133 -7.48 0.30 11.19
CA ASN A 133 -6.17 -0.18 10.74
C ASN A 133 -5.47 0.68 9.68
N VAL A 134 -5.97 1.88 9.38
CA VAL A 134 -5.38 2.74 8.35
C VAL A 134 -4.00 3.21 8.80
N ASP A 135 -3.86 3.73 10.02
CA ASP A 135 -2.55 4.19 10.51
C ASP A 135 -1.59 3.00 10.67
N GLU A 136 -2.09 1.87 11.17
CA GLU A 136 -1.37 0.62 11.38
C GLU A 136 -0.76 0.08 10.09
N ALA A 137 -1.53 0.09 8.98
CA ALA A 137 -1.05 -0.34 7.68
C ALA A 137 0.19 0.45 7.23
N PHE A 138 0.14 1.80 7.29
CA PHE A 138 1.29 2.63 6.91
C PHE A 138 2.45 2.51 7.90
N ILE A 139 2.18 2.45 9.21
CA ILE A 139 3.20 2.38 10.25
C ILE A 139 3.95 1.04 10.19
N HIS A 140 3.26 -0.08 10.02
CA HIS A 140 3.90 -1.39 9.92
C HIS A 140 4.80 -1.48 8.70
N THR A 141 4.30 -1.08 7.52
CA THR A 141 5.12 -1.05 6.30
C THR A 141 6.32 -0.13 6.46
N ALA A 142 6.15 1.06 7.07
CA ALA A 142 7.25 1.99 7.31
C ALA A 142 8.30 1.45 8.29
N LYS A 143 7.87 0.73 9.34
CA LYS A 143 8.77 0.05 10.29
C LYS A 143 9.59 -1.04 9.60
N ASP A 144 8.97 -1.83 8.73
CA ASP A 144 9.68 -2.88 7.98
C ASP A 144 10.72 -2.27 7.03
N ILE A 145 10.37 -1.18 6.33
CA ILE A 145 11.31 -0.41 5.50
C ILE A 145 12.47 0.11 6.33
N TYR A 146 12.17 0.76 7.46
CA TYR A 146 13.18 1.32 8.36
C TYR A 146 14.12 0.22 8.89
N GLY A 147 13.58 -0.92 9.30
CA GLY A 147 14.37 -2.06 9.73
C GLY A 147 15.27 -2.63 8.62
N LYS A 148 14.80 -2.71 7.37
CA LYS A 148 15.65 -3.10 6.23
C LYS A 148 16.78 -2.10 5.98
N GLN A 149 16.50 -0.81 6.12
CA GLN A 149 17.50 0.23 5.98
C GLN A 149 18.59 0.12 7.05
N GLU A 150 18.22 -0.06 8.32
CA GLU A 150 19.17 -0.23 9.43
C GLU A 150 20.07 -1.46 9.25
N ARG A 151 19.57 -2.53 8.60
CA ARG A 151 20.36 -3.72 8.23
C ARG A 151 21.21 -3.55 6.97
N GLY A 152 21.12 -2.42 6.27
CA GLY A 152 21.81 -2.19 5.00
C GLY A 152 21.23 -2.96 3.81
N GLU A 153 20.02 -3.52 3.95
CA GLU A 153 19.31 -4.25 2.89
C GLU A 153 18.59 -3.28 1.93
N LEU A 154 18.42 -2.02 2.32
CA LEU A 154 17.70 -1.02 1.54
C LEU A 154 18.43 0.33 1.60
N ASP A 155 18.87 0.82 0.44
CA ASP A 155 19.51 2.13 0.32
C ASP A 155 18.50 3.20 -0.12
N LEU A 156 18.12 4.07 0.81
CA LEU A 156 17.24 5.22 0.54
C LEU A 156 17.99 6.48 0.07
N SER A 157 19.33 6.46 0.04
CA SER A 157 20.13 7.64 -0.30
C SER A 157 19.98 8.07 -1.76
N SER A 158 19.57 7.14 -2.64
CA SER A 158 19.35 7.36 -4.07
C SER A 158 17.99 7.95 -4.43
N ALA A 159 17.08 8.13 -3.46
CA ALA A 159 15.79 8.82 -3.66
C ALA A 159 15.91 10.36 -3.61
N LYS A 160 17.13 10.90 -3.41
CA LYS A 160 17.43 12.33 -3.49
C LYS A 160 17.86 12.69 -4.92
N GLN A 161 16.91 12.83 -5.85
CA GLN A 161 17.10 13.63 -7.07
C GLN A 161 15.77 14.15 -7.58
#